data_AF-A0A1C6K3U8-F1
#
_entry.id   AF-A0A1C6K3U8-F1
#
_cell.length_a   1.000
_cell.length_b   1.000
_cell.length_c   1.000
_cell.angle_alpha   90.00
_cell.angle_beta   90.00
_cell.angle_gamma   90.00
#
_symmetry.space_group_name_H-M   'P 1'
#
loop_
_entity.id
_entity.type
_entity.pdbx_description
1 polymer ?
#
loop_
_entity_poly.entity_id
_entity_poly.type
_entity_poly.pdbx_seq_one_letter_code
_entity_poly.pdbx_strand_id
1 'polypeptide(L)'
;MKNIDIHGMTNMELIRGGIAEWYWATDYIHGDLYEAEELFRQGHLVRSNRLYLIHYPDGMVYEPVHSADGQYLGTPVYDGSSVVLLVVSFTESVIRIMRFLHQQVEVQEVVRLPLSAVKDCYNLMLHTSPLSLTRQPNDGTFEIIWPEHVRFAINDREALNFRDGDKLYFNVWYEDPDYREETVVRSLHGGTILERLPGDIRIMPNGERWLIK
;
A
#
# COMPACT_ATOMS: atom_id res chain seq x y z
N MET A 1 29.26 11.50 -1.67
CA MET A 1 28.19 11.59 -0.66
C MET A 1 27.17 12.60 -1.18
N LYS A 2 25.88 12.25 -1.20
CA LYS A 2 24.79 13.18 -1.57
C LYS A 2 24.12 13.67 -0.29
N ASN A 3 23.79 14.95 -0.26
CA ASN A 3 23.03 15.56 0.83
C ASN A 3 21.58 15.69 0.37
N ILE A 4 20.67 15.04 1.09
CA ILE A 4 19.24 15.01 0.79
C ILE A 4 18.54 15.64 1.98
N ASP A 5 17.70 16.64 1.74
CA ASP A 5 16.91 17.30 2.78
C ASP A 5 15.47 16.79 2.72
N ILE A 6 15.10 16.00 3.73
CA ILE A 6 13.73 15.57 4.01
C ILE A 6 13.31 16.10 5.38
N HIS A 7 13.74 17.32 5.72
CA HIS A 7 13.30 18.08 6.90
C HIS A 7 13.48 17.35 8.24
N GLY A 8 14.62 16.67 8.40
CA GLY A 8 14.99 15.99 9.64
C GLY A 8 14.49 14.55 9.76
N MET A 9 13.71 14.05 8.80
CA MET A 9 13.44 12.61 8.69
C MET A 9 14.70 11.84 8.31
N THR A 10 14.81 10.61 8.82
CA THR A 10 15.92 9.70 8.54
C THR A 10 15.45 8.30 8.13
N ASN A 11 14.14 8.04 8.21
CA ASN A 11 13.53 6.85 7.64
C ASN A 11 13.51 6.97 6.12
N MET A 12 13.82 5.86 5.46
CA MET A 12 13.77 5.76 4.01
C MET A 12 13.55 4.29 3.65
N GLU A 13 12.47 4.02 2.93
CA GLU A 13 12.05 2.66 2.57
C GLU A 13 11.95 2.54 1.06
N LEU A 14 12.21 1.34 0.54
CA LEU A 14 12.03 1.08 -0.89
C LEU A 14 10.53 1.09 -1.22
N ILE A 15 10.16 1.73 -2.34
CA ILE A 15 8.78 1.66 -2.84
C ILE A 15 8.50 0.25 -3.35
N ARG A 16 7.38 -0.34 -2.91
CA ARG A 16 6.93 -1.66 -3.40
C ARG A 16 6.57 -1.58 -4.87
N GLY A 17 6.88 -2.62 -5.64
CA GLY A 17 6.62 -2.63 -7.10
C GLY A 17 7.81 -3.06 -7.96
N GLY A 18 8.90 -3.55 -7.34
CA GLY A 18 9.95 -4.25 -8.06
C GLY A 18 10.94 -3.35 -8.78
N ILE A 19 11.26 -2.18 -8.21
CA ILE A 19 12.33 -1.32 -8.72
C ILE A 19 13.19 -0.77 -7.59
N ALA A 20 14.51 -0.72 -7.78
CA ALA A 20 15.48 -0.17 -6.83
C ALA A 20 15.64 1.36 -6.91
N GLU A 21 14.90 2.01 -7.81
CA GLU A 21 15.07 3.43 -8.16
C GLU A 21 14.25 4.39 -7.28
N TRP A 22 13.23 3.89 -6.58
CA TRP A 22 12.35 4.75 -5.80
C TRP A 22 12.33 4.36 -4.34
N TYR A 23 12.59 5.36 -3.50
CA TYR A 23 12.43 5.29 -2.06
C TYR A 23 11.38 6.29 -1.61
N TRP A 24 10.84 6.09 -0.43
CA TRP A 24 9.91 7.02 0.19
C TRP A 24 10.19 7.18 1.68
N ALA A 25 9.72 8.30 2.23
CA ALA A 25 9.79 8.62 3.64
C ALA A 25 8.48 9.30 4.07
N THR A 26 8.06 9.07 5.31
CA THR A 26 6.94 9.77 5.94
C THR A 26 7.22 10.07 7.40
N ASP A 27 6.58 11.10 7.94
CA ASP A 27 6.76 11.51 9.33
C ASP A 27 5.97 10.67 10.34
N TYR A 28 5.17 9.70 9.87
CA TYR A 28 4.41 8.74 10.69
C TYR A 28 3.54 9.40 11.78
N ILE A 29 3.13 10.65 11.56
CA ILE A 29 2.21 11.30 12.49
C ILE A 29 0.89 10.52 12.51
N HIS A 30 0.23 10.47 13.66
CA HIS A 30 -1.05 9.76 13.83
C HIS A 30 -1.02 8.25 13.60
N GLY A 31 0.17 7.63 13.49
CA GLY A 31 0.27 6.18 13.35
C GLY A 31 0.01 5.74 11.91
N ASP A 32 -0.89 4.79 11.69
CA ASP A 32 -1.33 4.37 10.35
C ASP A 32 -2.61 5.08 9.85
N LEU A 33 -3.02 4.77 8.62
CA LEU A 33 -4.19 5.38 7.99
C LEU A 33 -5.51 5.10 8.73
N TYR A 34 -5.65 3.92 9.36
CA TYR A 34 -6.83 3.58 10.15
C TYR A 34 -6.81 4.27 11.51
N GLU A 35 -5.66 4.35 12.17
CA GLU A 35 -5.50 5.11 13.41
C GLU A 35 -5.81 6.61 13.19
N ALA A 36 -5.39 7.18 12.07
CA ALA A 36 -5.76 8.53 11.67
C ALA A 36 -7.27 8.69 11.47
N GLU A 37 -7.95 7.71 10.84
CA GLU A 37 -9.40 7.72 10.69
C GLU A 37 -10.12 7.69 12.05
N GLU A 38 -9.67 6.83 12.97
CA GLU A 38 -10.27 6.70 14.30
C GLU A 38 -10.12 7.98 15.12
N LEU A 39 -8.95 8.65 15.04
CA LEU A 39 -8.76 9.97 15.65
C LEU A 39 -9.74 11.00 15.08
N PHE A 40 -9.93 11.03 13.77
CA PHE A 40 -10.89 11.94 13.12
C PHE A 40 -12.31 11.67 13.61
N ARG A 41 -12.74 10.40 13.67
CA ARG A 41 -14.07 9.99 14.15
C ARG A 41 -14.31 10.37 15.61
N GLN A 42 -13.27 10.41 16.42
CA GLN A 42 -13.31 10.87 17.82
C GLN A 42 -13.37 12.41 17.95
N GLY A 43 -13.34 13.14 16.84
CA GLY A 43 -13.38 14.60 16.81
C GLY A 43 -12.01 15.26 17.05
N HIS A 44 -10.91 14.50 16.99
CA HIS A 44 -9.57 15.06 17.05
C HIS A 44 -9.19 15.71 15.71
N LEU A 45 -8.35 16.75 15.78
CA LEU A 45 -7.73 17.32 14.59
C LEU A 45 -6.73 16.31 14.03
N VAL A 46 -6.92 15.92 12.77
CA VAL A 46 -5.98 15.11 12.01
C VAL A 46 -5.24 16.00 11.03
N ARG A 47 -3.92 16.08 11.17
CA ARG A 47 -3.06 16.76 10.19
C ARG A 47 -2.58 15.74 9.17
N SER A 48 -2.35 16.17 7.94
CA SER A 48 -1.71 15.33 6.93
C SER A 48 -0.30 14.95 7.37
N ASN A 49 0.01 13.66 7.29
CA ASN A 49 1.40 13.22 7.24
C ASN A 49 2.08 13.81 6.01
N ARG A 50 3.38 14.04 6.12
CA ARG A 50 4.21 14.40 4.95
C ARG A 50 4.75 13.13 4.33
N LEU A 51 4.83 13.11 3.00
CA LEU A 51 5.39 11.99 2.25
C LEU A 51 6.34 12.52 1.20
N TYR A 52 7.55 11.98 1.18
CA TYR A 52 8.59 12.30 0.21
C TYR A 52 8.87 11.10 -0.67
N LEU A 53 9.06 11.36 -1.95
CA LEU A 53 9.62 10.42 -2.91
C LEU A 53 11.08 10.80 -3.15
N ILE A 54 11.97 9.84 -3.03
CA ILE A 54 13.40 10.01 -3.25
C ILE A 54 13.80 9.13 -4.43
N HIS A 55 14.32 9.77 -5.48
CA HIS A 55 14.75 9.08 -6.70
C HIS A 55 16.23 8.70 -6.61
N TYR A 56 16.53 7.44 -6.90
CA TYR A 56 17.87 6.91 -7.12
C TYR A 56 18.08 6.72 -8.63
N PRO A 57 19.25 7.06 -9.19
CA PRO A 57 20.49 7.40 -8.47
C PRO A 57 20.70 8.89 -8.20
N ASP A 58 19.85 9.79 -8.71
CA ASP A 58 20.13 11.23 -8.69
C ASP A 58 19.96 11.91 -7.32
N GLY A 59 19.20 11.32 -6.40
CA GLY A 59 18.93 11.84 -5.06
C GLY A 59 17.90 12.97 -5.04
N MET A 60 17.12 13.13 -6.12
CA MET A 60 16.05 14.13 -6.19
C MET A 60 14.92 13.79 -5.22
N VAL A 61 14.41 14.82 -4.55
CA VAL A 61 13.33 14.73 -3.57
C VAL A 61 12.09 15.42 -4.11
N TYR A 62 10.96 14.74 -3.97
CA TYR A 62 9.65 15.26 -4.35
C TYR A 62 8.69 15.13 -3.18
N GLU A 63 7.93 16.18 -2.89
CA GLU A 63 6.76 16.15 -2.02
C GLU A 63 5.52 16.24 -2.91
N PRO A 64 5.01 15.11 -3.43
CA PRO A 64 4.03 15.10 -4.51
C PRO A 64 2.66 15.65 -4.10
N VAL A 65 2.30 15.53 -2.82
CA VAL A 65 1.00 15.93 -2.30
C VAL A 65 1.23 16.88 -1.13
N HIS A 66 0.72 18.10 -1.27
CA HIS A 66 0.77 19.08 -0.19
C HIS A 66 -0.19 18.70 0.93
N SER A 67 0.23 18.97 2.17
CA SER A 67 -0.56 18.73 3.36
C SER A 67 -1.87 19.54 3.35
N ALA A 68 -2.98 18.86 3.62
CA ALA A 68 -4.28 19.45 3.93
C ALA A 68 -4.86 18.89 5.24
N ASP A 69 -5.69 19.68 5.93
CA ASP A 69 -6.32 19.24 7.17
C ASP A 69 -7.31 18.09 6.92
N GLY A 70 -7.24 17.06 7.78
CA GLY A 70 -8.05 15.84 7.67
C GLY A 70 -7.63 14.93 6.52
N GLN A 71 -6.44 15.10 5.97
CA GLN A 71 -5.86 14.23 4.95
C GLN A 71 -4.90 13.22 5.58
N TYR A 72 -4.73 12.06 4.95
CA TYR A 72 -3.68 11.11 5.28
C TYR A 72 -3.24 10.33 4.03
N LEU A 73 -1.94 10.08 3.91
CA LEU A 73 -1.32 9.36 2.81
C LEU A 73 -0.88 7.96 3.24
N GLY A 74 -1.32 6.96 2.49
CA GLY A 74 -0.89 5.57 2.67
C GLY A 74 0.45 5.27 1.99
N THR A 75 0.93 4.03 2.17
CA THR A 75 2.17 3.56 1.54
C THR A 75 2.09 3.63 0.01
N PRO A 76 3.09 4.24 -0.67
CA PRO A 76 3.12 4.34 -2.12
C PRO A 76 3.54 3.02 -2.77
N VAL A 77 3.21 2.87 -4.05
CA VAL A 77 3.63 1.74 -4.88
C VAL A 77 4.13 2.21 -6.25
N TYR A 78 4.97 1.42 -6.90
CA TYR A 78 5.40 1.62 -8.28
C TYR A 78 4.70 0.62 -9.20
N ASP A 79 3.99 1.11 -10.21
CA ASP A 79 3.15 0.29 -11.09
C ASP A 79 3.83 -0.16 -12.39
N GLY A 80 5.14 0.00 -12.50
CA GLY A 80 5.91 -0.25 -13.72
C GLY A 80 6.10 0.98 -14.61
N SER A 81 5.39 2.08 -14.32
CA SER A 81 5.50 3.33 -15.08
C SER A 81 5.70 4.55 -14.20
N SER A 82 5.10 4.57 -13.02
CA SER A 82 5.04 5.75 -12.15
C SER A 82 4.84 5.34 -10.70
N VAL A 83 5.22 6.25 -9.79
CA VAL A 83 4.87 6.11 -8.37
C VAL A 83 3.41 6.50 -8.19
N VAL A 84 2.66 5.70 -7.46
CA VAL A 84 1.23 5.86 -7.18
C VAL A 84 1.04 6.00 -5.67
N LEU A 85 0.19 6.95 -5.30
CA LEU A 85 -0.04 7.40 -3.93
C LEU A 85 -1.50 7.15 -3.56
N LEU A 86 -1.72 6.65 -2.35
CA LEU A 86 -3.05 6.58 -1.74
C LEU A 86 -3.24 7.82 -0.88
N VAL A 87 -4.28 8.59 -1.15
CA VAL A 87 -4.62 9.80 -0.40
C VAL A 87 -6.06 9.69 0.08
N VAL A 88 -6.26 9.74 1.39
CA VAL A 88 -7.60 9.77 1.98
C VAL A 88 -7.83 11.16 2.59
N SER A 89 -8.97 11.76 2.30
CA SER A 89 -9.42 12.99 2.98
C SER A 89 -10.70 12.66 3.74
N PHE A 90 -10.62 12.72 5.07
CA PHE A 90 -11.73 12.50 5.97
C PHE A 90 -12.71 13.68 5.96
N THR A 91 -12.18 14.90 5.89
CA THR A 91 -12.96 16.16 5.80
C THR A 91 -13.77 16.23 4.51
N GLU A 92 -13.20 15.81 3.38
CA GLU A 92 -13.92 15.72 2.11
C GLU A 92 -14.67 14.40 1.92
N SER A 93 -14.44 13.41 2.78
CA SER A 93 -14.99 12.06 2.67
C SER A 93 -14.68 11.37 1.33
N VAL A 94 -13.41 11.44 0.88
CA VAL A 94 -12.94 10.84 -0.38
C VAL A 94 -11.64 10.06 -0.23
N ILE A 95 -11.51 9.02 -1.05
CA ILE A 95 -10.27 8.29 -1.32
C ILE A 95 -9.81 8.65 -2.72
N ARG A 96 -8.55 8.99 -2.89
CA ARG A 96 -7.93 9.31 -4.18
C ARG A 96 -6.72 8.43 -4.42
N ILE A 97 -6.61 7.93 -5.64
CA ILE A 97 -5.40 7.27 -6.14
C ILE A 97 -4.73 8.28 -7.06
N MET A 98 -3.55 8.76 -6.67
CA MET A 98 -2.81 9.79 -7.38
C MET A 98 -1.56 9.18 -8.01
N ARG A 99 -1.18 9.65 -9.19
CA ARG A 99 0.01 9.21 -9.91
C ARG A 99 1.01 10.34 -10.02
N PHE A 100 2.24 10.11 -9.59
CA PHE A 100 3.35 11.03 -9.78
C PHE A 100 4.10 10.72 -11.08
N LEU A 101 4.05 11.67 -12.00
CA LEU A 101 4.73 11.62 -13.30
C LEU A 101 6.09 12.32 -13.20
N HIS A 102 7.14 11.52 -13.01
CA HIS A 102 8.49 12.03 -12.73
C HIS A 102 9.04 12.96 -13.84
N GLN A 103 8.77 12.66 -15.12
CA GLN A 103 9.29 13.47 -16.24
C GLN A 103 8.68 14.87 -16.29
N GLN A 104 7.42 15.02 -15.87
CA GLN A 104 6.66 16.27 -15.86
C GLN A 104 6.72 16.95 -14.48
N VAL A 105 7.15 16.23 -13.44
CA VAL A 105 7.03 16.64 -12.03
C VAL A 105 5.59 17.06 -11.72
N GLU A 106 4.65 16.22 -12.13
CA GLU A 106 3.21 16.46 -12.02
C GLU A 106 2.53 15.32 -11.26
N VAL A 107 1.45 15.64 -10.54
CA VAL A 107 0.58 14.64 -9.94
C VAL A 107 -0.78 14.66 -10.62
N GLN A 108 -1.23 13.48 -11.06
CA GLN A 108 -2.53 13.29 -11.72
C GLN A 108 -3.44 12.39 -10.88
N GLU A 109 -4.70 12.77 -10.74
CA GLU A 109 -5.71 11.91 -10.11
C GLU A 109 -6.10 10.81 -11.10
N VAL A 110 -5.92 9.55 -10.69
CA VAL A 110 -6.28 8.36 -11.48
C VAL A 110 -7.70 7.92 -11.15
N VAL A 111 -8.03 7.94 -9.85
CA VAL A 111 -9.32 7.47 -9.32
C VAL A 111 -9.73 8.35 -8.15
N ARG A 112 -11.02 8.64 -8.08
CA ARG A 112 -11.68 9.24 -6.91
C ARG A 112 -12.88 8.40 -6.50
N LEU A 113 -12.85 7.92 -5.26
CA LEU A 113 -13.92 7.12 -4.66
C LEU A 113 -14.48 7.88 -3.45
N PRO A 114 -15.78 7.73 -3.13
CA PRO A 114 -16.29 8.17 -1.84
C PRO A 114 -15.64 7.33 -0.73
N LEU A 115 -15.34 7.93 0.43
CA LEU A 115 -14.81 7.19 1.59
C LEU A 115 -15.79 6.10 2.04
N SER A 116 -17.09 6.30 1.83
CA SER A 116 -18.13 5.30 2.09
C SER A 116 -18.07 4.05 1.20
N ALA A 117 -17.15 3.98 0.22
CA ALA A 117 -16.88 2.76 -0.54
C ALA A 117 -16.26 1.65 0.34
N VAL A 118 -15.70 2.03 1.48
CA VAL A 118 -15.21 1.13 2.52
C VAL A 118 -15.88 1.46 3.85
N LYS A 119 -15.93 0.47 4.76
CA LYS A 119 -16.47 0.69 6.11
C LYS A 119 -15.52 1.54 6.97
N ASP A 120 -14.23 1.35 6.77
CA ASP A 120 -13.12 2.00 7.46
C ASP A 120 -11.84 1.79 6.63
N CYS A 121 -10.75 2.41 7.03
CA CYS A 121 -9.46 2.33 6.35
C CYS A 121 -8.56 1.21 6.86
N TYR A 122 -9.08 0.23 7.62
CA TYR A 122 -8.30 -0.86 8.20
C TYR A 122 -7.60 -1.69 7.11
N ASN A 123 -6.26 -1.67 7.10
CA ASN A 123 -5.43 -2.27 6.05
C ASN A 123 -5.84 -1.86 4.62
N LEU A 124 -6.25 -0.59 4.43
CA LEU A 124 -6.52 -0.04 3.09
C LEU A 124 -5.19 0.28 2.40
N MET A 125 -4.84 -0.48 1.37
CA MET A 125 -3.51 -0.45 0.75
C MET A 125 -3.55 -0.53 -0.77
N LEU A 126 -2.54 0.07 -1.41
CA LEU A 126 -2.30 -0.11 -2.84
C LEU A 126 -1.46 -1.37 -3.10
N HIS A 127 -1.79 -2.09 -4.17
CA HIS A 127 -0.99 -3.17 -4.74
C HIS A 127 -0.84 -2.98 -6.25
N THR A 128 0.12 -3.65 -6.87
CA THR A 128 0.43 -3.52 -8.30
C THR A 128 0.41 -4.87 -9.02
N SER A 129 0.58 -4.82 -10.35
CA SER A 129 0.52 -5.97 -11.25
C SER A 129 -0.84 -6.71 -11.30
N PRO A 130 -1.97 -6.03 -11.62
CA PRO A 130 -2.15 -4.60 -11.96
C PRO A 130 -2.32 -3.66 -10.74
N LEU A 131 -2.35 -2.35 -10.95
CA LEU A 131 -2.69 -1.40 -9.88
C LEU A 131 -4.08 -1.70 -9.29
N SER A 132 -4.18 -1.76 -7.96
CA SER A 132 -5.44 -2.00 -7.24
C SER A 132 -5.43 -1.33 -5.87
N LEU A 133 -6.62 -0.96 -5.40
CA LEU A 133 -6.89 -0.58 -4.03
C LEU A 133 -7.54 -1.77 -3.32
N THR A 134 -6.91 -2.25 -2.26
CA THR A 134 -7.36 -3.41 -1.50
C THR A 134 -7.61 -3.02 -0.06
N ARG A 135 -8.46 -3.78 0.62
CA ARG A 135 -8.70 -3.65 2.05
C ARG A 135 -8.74 -5.04 2.67
N GLN A 136 -8.07 -5.21 3.80
CA GLN A 136 -8.12 -6.45 4.57
C GLN A 136 -8.64 -6.17 5.99
N PRO A 137 -9.96 -6.09 6.18
CA PRO A 137 -10.56 -5.92 7.51
C PRO A 137 -10.19 -7.02 8.50
N ASN A 138 -10.36 -6.70 9.78
CA ASN A 138 -10.36 -7.69 10.86
C ASN A 138 -11.71 -8.42 11.00
N ASP A 139 -12.28 -8.89 9.88
CA ASP A 139 -13.53 -9.67 9.84
C ASP A 139 -13.40 -10.99 9.06
N GLY A 140 -12.16 -11.40 8.77
CA GLY A 140 -11.86 -12.62 8.02
C GLY A 140 -12.12 -12.50 6.52
N THR A 141 -12.22 -11.28 5.97
CA THR A 141 -12.39 -11.06 4.53
C THR A 141 -11.25 -10.27 3.91
N PHE A 142 -11.07 -10.49 2.61
CA PHE A 142 -10.22 -9.68 1.76
C PHE A 142 -11.09 -9.02 0.68
N GLU A 143 -10.79 -7.75 0.39
CA GLU A 143 -11.52 -6.93 -0.54
C GLU A 143 -10.58 -6.28 -1.55
N ILE A 144 -10.94 -6.33 -2.84
CA ILE A 144 -10.40 -5.38 -3.82
C ILE A 144 -11.48 -4.33 -4.04
N ILE A 145 -11.22 -3.12 -3.55
CA ILE A 145 -12.14 -1.98 -3.63
C ILE A 145 -12.17 -1.41 -5.04
N TRP A 146 -11.03 -1.46 -5.74
CA TRP A 146 -10.91 -1.00 -7.13
C TRP A 146 -9.74 -1.70 -7.83
N PRO A 147 -9.84 -2.03 -9.14
CA PRO A 147 -11.02 -1.85 -10.00
C PRO A 147 -12.04 -3.01 -9.98
N GLU A 148 -11.69 -4.19 -9.46
CA GLU A 148 -12.48 -5.41 -9.71
C GLU A 148 -13.71 -5.57 -8.79
N HIS A 149 -13.78 -4.84 -7.66
CA HIS A 149 -14.89 -4.91 -6.71
C HIS A 149 -15.18 -6.34 -6.23
N VAL A 150 -14.15 -7.06 -5.80
CA VAL A 150 -14.29 -8.44 -5.30
C VAL A 150 -14.15 -8.50 -3.78
N ARG A 151 -14.87 -9.46 -3.17
CA ARG A 151 -14.79 -9.77 -1.74
C ARG A 151 -14.92 -11.26 -1.53
N PHE A 152 -14.06 -11.83 -0.69
CA PHE A 152 -14.16 -13.23 -0.28
C PHE A 152 -13.54 -13.45 1.10
N ALA A 153 -13.86 -14.59 1.71
CA ALA A 153 -13.31 -14.97 3.00
C ALA A 153 -11.87 -15.51 2.87
N ILE A 154 -11.02 -15.14 3.83
CA ILE A 154 -9.67 -15.63 4.02
C ILE A 154 -9.52 -16.21 5.43
N ASN A 155 -8.42 -16.90 5.72
CA ASN A 155 -8.11 -17.31 7.10
C ASN A 155 -7.56 -16.11 7.89
N ASP A 156 -7.79 -16.10 9.20
CA ASP A 156 -7.38 -15.01 10.12
C ASP A 156 -5.88 -14.73 10.13
N ARG A 157 -5.06 -15.70 9.71
CA ARG A 157 -3.61 -15.58 9.60
C ARG A 157 -3.12 -15.36 8.16
N GLU A 158 -4.01 -15.05 7.21
CA GLU A 158 -3.58 -14.70 5.84
C GLU A 158 -3.43 -13.19 5.70
N ALA A 159 -2.38 -12.74 5.00
CA ALA A 159 -2.22 -11.36 4.58
C ALA A 159 -1.81 -11.30 3.11
N LEU A 160 -2.42 -10.41 2.32
CA LEU A 160 -2.02 -10.24 0.92
C LEU A 160 -0.57 -9.75 0.84
N ASN A 161 0.29 -10.53 0.18
CA ASN A 161 1.67 -10.16 -0.09
C ASN A 161 1.74 -9.38 -1.42
N PHE A 162 1.31 -10.00 -2.53
CA PHE A 162 1.26 -9.35 -3.85
C PHE A 162 0.22 -10.01 -4.76
N ARG A 163 -0.01 -9.40 -5.92
CA ARG A 163 -0.81 -9.98 -6.99
C ARG A 163 -0.04 -10.09 -8.31
N ASP A 164 -0.47 -11.03 -9.14
CA ASP A 164 0.06 -11.28 -10.47
C ASP A 164 -1.09 -11.60 -11.42
N GLY A 165 -1.64 -10.54 -12.04
CA GLY A 165 -2.90 -10.64 -12.77
C GLY A 165 -4.02 -11.12 -11.84
N ASP A 166 -4.68 -12.21 -12.23
CA ASP A 166 -5.80 -12.80 -11.50
C ASP A 166 -5.37 -13.77 -10.38
N LYS A 167 -4.07 -13.84 -10.06
CA LYS A 167 -3.54 -14.63 -8.94
C LYS A 167 -3.15 -13.71 -7.78
N LEU A 168 -3.68 -14.02 -6.60
CA LEU A 168 -3.43 -13.31 -5.37
C LEU A 168 -2.56 -14.20 -4.47
N TYR A 169 -1.42 -13.68 -4.04
CA TYR A 169 -0.45 -14.42 -3.22
C TYR A 169 -0.54 -13.91 -1.78
N PHE A 170 -1.07 -14.75 -0.90
CA PHE A 170 -1.20 -14.47 0.51
C PHE A 170 -0.08 -15.15 1.28
N ASN A 171 0.51 -14.45 2.25
CA ASN A 171 1.35 -15.05 3.27
C ASN A 171 0.45 -15.58 4.39
N VAL A 172 0.77 -16.77 4.91
CA VAL A 172 0.07 -17.38 6.04
C VAL A 172 1.09 -17.84 7.07
N TRP A 173 0.99 -17.35 8.31
CA TRP A 173 1.88 -17.76 9.39
C TRP A 173 1.20 -18.76 10.34
N TYR A 174 2.01 -19.63 10.92
CA TYR A 174 1.62 -20.61 11.93
C TYR A 174 2.62 -20.56 13.06
N GLU A 175 2.16 -20.75 14.29
CA GLU A 175 3.00 -20.70 15.50
C GLU A 175 2.98 -22.05 16.27
N ASP A 176 2.38 -23.10 15.70
CA ASP A 176 2.07 -24.34 16.41
C ASP A 176 2.67 -25.58 15.70
N PRO A 177 3.62 -26.32 16.30
CA PRO A 177 4.44 -25.99 17.49
C PRO A 177 5.61 -25.03 17.20
N ASP A 178 5.97 -24.86 15.93
CA ASP A 178 7.09 -24.02 15.49
C ASP A 178 6.58 -22.97 14.49
N TYR A 179 7.25 -21.81 14.48
CA TYR A 179 6.95 -20.77 13.49
C TYR A 179 7.22 -21.28 12.08
N ARG A 180 6.23 -21.15 11.21
CA ARG A 180 6.40 -21.40 9.76
C ARG A 180 5.48 -20.50 8.96
N GLU A 181 5.93 -20.17 7.75
CA GLU A 181 5.14 -19.44 6.77
C GLU A 181 4.77 -20.35 5.59
N GLU A 182 3.65 -20.05 4.97
CA GLU A 182 3.18 -20.66 3.74
C GLU A 182 2.63 -19.58 2.82
N THR A 183 2.95 -19.67 1.54
CA THR A 183 2.33 -18.83 0.52
C THR A 183 1.10 -19.56 -0.04
N VAL A 184 -0.07 -18.95 0.11
CA VAL A 184 -1.34 -19.45 -0.46
C VAL A 184 -1.68 -18.62 -1.68
N VAL A 185 -1.77 -19.28 -2.84
CA VAL A 185 -2.18 -18.64 -4.09
C VAL A 185 -3.68 -18.82 -4.26
N ARG A 186 -4.41 -17.71 -4.39
CA ARG A 186 -5.86 -17.68 -4.60
C ARG A 186 -6.19 -17.07 -5.95
N SER A 187 -7.31 -17.50 -6.54
CA SER A 187 -7.89 -16.80 -7.69
C SER A 187 -8.56 -15.51 -7.23
N LEU A 188 -8.38 -14.44 -8.00
CA LEU A 188 -9.16 -13.21 -7.89
C LEU A 188 -10.66 -13.48 -8.04
N HIS A 189 -11.03 -14.46 -8.87
CA HIS A 189 -12.42 -14.85 -9.14
C HIS A 189 -12.96 -15.72 -8.00
N GLY A 190 -13.36 -15.07 -6.91
CA GLY A 190 -14.04 -15.72 -5.76
C GLY A 190 -13.12 -16.31 -4.70
N GLY A 191 -11.80 -16.09 -4.78
CA GLY A 191 -10.87 -16.42 -3.70
C GLY A 191 -10.51 -17.90 -3.57
N THR A 192 -10.84 -18.73 -4.56
CA THR A 192 -10.54 -20.17 -4.51
C THR A 192 -9.04 -20.42 -4.45
N ILE A 193 -8.61 -21.31 -3.56
CA ILE A 193 -7.19 -21.68 -3.43
C ILE A 193 -6.77 -22.48 -4.66
N LEU A 194 -5.71 -22.01 -5.31
CA LEU A 194 -5.11 -22.63 -6.50
C LEU A 194 -3.88 -23.45 -6.12
N GLU A 195 -3.07 -22.96 -5.18
CA GLU A 195 -1.79 -23.56 -4.81
C GLU A 195 -1.40 -23.18 -3.38
N ARG A 196 -0.59 -24.03 -2.75
CA ARG A 196 0.06 -23.76 -1.45
C ARG A 196 1.54 -24.10 -1.56
N LEU A 197 2.41 -23.17 -1.19
CA LEU A 197 3.86 -23.29 -1.25
C LEU A 197 4.44 -23.12 0.16
N PRO A 198 5.25 -24.06 0.66
CA PRO A 198 5.93 -23.86 1.93
C PRO A 198 6.93 -22.70 1.81
N GLY A 199 6.91 -21.78 2.78
CA GLY A 199 7.73 -20.58 2.78
C GLY A 199 7.02 -19.32 2.31
N ASP A 200 7.78 -18.24 2.22
CA ASP A 200 7.32 -16.91 1.83
C ASP A 200 7.98 -16.44 0.53
N ILE A 201 7.26 -15.67 -0.27
CA ILE A 201 7.80 -15.09 -1.50
C ILE A 201 8.24 -13.66 -1.23
N ARG A 202 9.53 -13.39 -1.41
CA ARG A 202 10.08 -12.04 -1.40
C ARG A 202 10.23 -11.50 -2.81
N ILE A 203 9.78 -10.27 -3.03
CA ILE A 203 10.01 -9.53 -4.28
C ILE A 203 11.30 -8.74 -4.12
N MET A 204 12.28 -9.07 -4.95
CA MET A 204 13.59 -8.42 -4.95
C MET A 204 13.52 -7.07 -5.68
N PRO A 205 14.50 -6.16 -5.48
CA PRO A 205 14.49 -4.84 -6.12
C PRO A 205 14.53 -4.85 -7.65
N ASN A 206 14.90 -5.96 -8.28
CA ASN A 206 14.87 -6.18 -9.73
C ASN A 206 13.56 -6.85 -10.21
N GLY A 207 12.58 -7.05 -9.32
CA GLY A 207 11.31 -7.72 -9.61
C GLY A 207 11.35 -9.25 -9.54
N GLU A 208 12.51 -9.87 -9.30
CA GLU A 208 12.58 -11.33 -9.12
C GLU A 208 11.79 -11.76 -7.87
N ARG A 209 11.18 -12.94 -7.96
CA ARG A 209 10.41 -13.55 -6.87
C ARG A 209 11.20 -14.71 -6.30
N TRP A 210 11.61 -14.61 -5.05
CA TRP A 210 12.37 -15.65 -4.35
C TRP A 210 11.47 -16.32 -3.32
N LEU A 211 11.25 -17.63 -3.46
CA LEU A 211 10.58 -18.43 -2.44
C LEU A 211 11.62 -18.81 -1.36
N ILE A 212 11.45 -18.24 -0.17
CA ILE A 212 12.28 -18.48 1.01
C ILE A 212 11.63 -19.57 1.85
N LYS A 213 12.38 -20.63 2.16
CA LYS A 213 11.91 -21.81 2.88
C LYS A 213 12.60 -21.98 4.22
#